data_AF-A0A7W1L9Z5-F1
#
_entry.id   AF-A0A7W1L9Z5-F1
#
_cell.length_a   1.000
_cell.length_b   1.000
_cell.length_c   1.000
_cell.angle_alpha   90.00
_cell.angle_beta   90.00
_cell.angle_gamma   90.00
#
_symmetry.space_group_name_H-M   'P 1'
#
loop_
_entity.id
_entity.type
_entity.pdbx_description
1 polymer ?
#
loop_
_entity_poly.entity_id
_entity_poly.type
_entity_poly.pdbx_seq_one_letter_code
_entity_poly.pdbx_strand_id
1 'polypeptide(L)'
;MITLKETKEKILAEPRWWKVAFFDFVDDFRRHKNTTAVSEPFELKDDKIDALLASTAEFLCDESNLDAPDWLEKIPASLEPFFVSGLENLKATAIVESPLRFRIRKVFVSENFLNRV
;
A
#
# COMPACT_ATOMS: atom_id res chain seq x y z
N MET A 1 1.76 17.75 -2.15
CA MET A 1 1.29 16.57 -1.42
C MET A 1 0.83 15.58 -2.47
N ILE A 2 1.39 14.38 -2.47
CA ILE A 2 1.07 13.33 -3.44
C ILE A 2 -0.13 12.57 -2.90
N THR A 3 -1.20 12.49 -3.69
CA THR A 3 -2.39 11.71 -3.30
C THR A 3 -2.24 10.24 -3.67
N LEU A 4 -2.95 9.37 -2.95
CA LEU A 4 -2.98 7.94 -3.23
C LEU A 4 -3.54 7.64 -4.63
N LYS A 5 -4.47 8.48 -5.10
CA LYS A 5 -5.05 8.42 -6.44
C LYS A 5 -4.02 8.73 -7.52
N GLU A 6 -3.28 9.84 -7.40
CA GLU A 6 -2.19 10.19 -8.32
C GLU A 6 -1.09 9.12 -8.32
N THR A 7 -0.77 8.57 -7.15
CA THR A 7 0.19 7.46 -7.02
C THR A 7 -0.25 6.25 -7.82
N LYS A 8 -1.54 5.88 -7.73
CA LYS A 8 -2.09 4.77 -8.51
C LYS A 8 -1.97 5.03 -10.02
N GLU A 9 -2.34 6.22 -10.46
CA GLU A 9 -2.26 6.59 -11.88
C GLU A 9 -0.82 6.49 -12.40
N LYS A 10 0.17 6.96 -11.63
CA LYS A 10 1.59 6.82 -11.96
C LYS A 10 2.06 5.36 -12.01
N ILE A 11 1.63 4.53 -11.05
CA ILE A 11 1.94 3.09 -11.03
C ILE A 11 1.41 2.40 -12.29
N LEU A 12 0.18 2.72 -12.70
CA LEU A 12 -0.44 2.13 -13.90
C LEU A 12 0.19 2.65 -15.20
N ALA A 13 0.61 3.92 -15.24
CA ALA A 13 1.28 4.51 -16.39
C ALA A 13 2.71 3.97 -16.59
N GLU A 14 3.45 3.74 -15.49
CA GLU A 14 4.83 3.24 -15.53
C GLU A 14 5.05 2.01 -14.63
N PRO A 15 4.49 0.83 -14.98
CA PRO A 15 4.55 -0.35 -14.12
C PRO A 15 5.97 -0.83 -13.82
N ARG A 16 6.95 -0.52 -14.65
CA ARG A 16 8.36 -0.89 -14.43
C ARG A 16 8.98 -0.15 -13.23
N TRP A 17 8.53 1.08 -12.97
CA TRP A 17 9.09 1.97 -11.95
C TRP A 17 8.10 2.25 -10.81
N TRP A 18 7.08 1.40 -10.68
CA TRP A 18 5.98 1.58 -9.73
C TRP A 18 6.44 1.83 -8.29
N LYS A 19 7.55 1.21 -7.87
CA LYS A 19 8.12 1.37 -6.52
C LYS A 19 8.53 2.81 -6.23
N VAL A 20 8.96 3.57 -7.24
CA VAL A 20 9.35 4.98 -7.07
C VAL A 20 8.13 5.79 -6.67
N ALA A 21 7.07 5.75 -7.48
CA ALA A 21 5.81 6.45 -7.19
C ALA A 21 5.20 6.00 -5.84
N PHE A 22 5.28 4.70 -5.55
CA PHE A 22 4.83 4.14 -4.28
C PHE A 22 5.57 4.71 -3.08
N PHE A 23 6.91 4.70 -3.09
CA PHE A 23 7.69 5.19 -1.96
C PHE A 23 7.64 6.72 -1.84
N ASP A 24 7.58 7.46 -2.96
CA ASP A 24 7.37 8.91 -2.93
C ASP A 24 6.09 9.28 -2.15
N PHE A 25 5.01 8.51 -2.33
CA PHE A 25 3.79 8.68 -1.54
C PHE A 25 3.99 8.35 -0.06
N VAL A 26 4.65 7.23 0.26
CA VAL A 26 4.93 6.84 1.65
C VAL A 26 5.69 7.95 2.38
N ASP A 27 6.69 8.53 1.74
CA ASP A 27 7.48 9.63 2.31
C ASP A 27 6.68 10.91 2.47
N ASP A 28 5.93 11.28 1.43
CA ASP A 28 5.13 12.51 1.45
C ASP A 28 4.04 12.43 2.51
N PHE A 29 3.40 11.27 2.68
CA PHE A 29 2.42 11.02 3.73
C PHE A 29 3.07 11.12 5.12
N ARG A 30 4.20 10.44 5.36
CA ARG A 30 4.91 10.51 6.66
C ARG A 30 5.42 11.90 7.00
N ARG A 31 5.73 12.71 5.98
CA ARG A 31 6.13 14.11 6.16
C ARG A 31 4.98 14.98 6.60
N HIS A 32 3.80 14.83 6.00
CA HIS A 32 2.65 15.71 6.25
C HIS A 32 1.72 15.22 7.36
N LYS A 33 1.68 13.91 7.62
CA LYS A 33 0.89 13.24 8.67
C LYS A 33 -0.56 13.72 8.73
N ASN A 34 -1.24 13.70 7.59
CA ASN A 34 -2.67 14.01 7.50
C ASN A 34 -3.35 13.13 6.46
N THR A 35 -4.68 13.05 6.55
CA THR A 35 -5.51 12.18 5.71
C THR A 35 -5.88 12.78 4.36
N THR A 36 -5.45 14.02 4.06
CA THR A 36 -5.75 14.70 2.79
C THR A 36 -5.22 13.93 1.59
N ALA A 37 -4.07 13.26 1.74
CA ALA A 37 -3.49 12.44 0.68
C ALA A 37 -4.33 11.19 0.33
N VAL A 38 -5.25 10.77 1.21
CA VAL A 38 -6.09 9.57 1.08
C VAL A 38 -7.59 9.89 1.14
N SER A 39 -7.97 11.16 1.07
CA SER A 39 -9.37 11.60 1.22
C SER A 39 -10.25 11.15 0.07
N GLU A 40 -9.71 11.12 -1.15
CA GLU A 40 -10.44 10.70 -2.34
C GLU A 40 -10.19 9.23 -2.68
N PRO A 41 -11.26 8.46 -2.99
CA PRO A 41 -11.11 7.10 -3.50
C PRO A 41 -10.54 7.10 -4.92
N PHE A 42 -9.89 6.00 -5.28
CA PHE A 42 -9.44 5.72 -6.64
C PHE A 42 -10.32 4.67 -7.34
N GLU A 43 -10.33 4.65 -8.67
CA GLU A 43 -11.02 3.64 -9.47
C GLU A 43 -10.30 2.30 -9.41
N LEU A 44 -10.99 1.20 -9.11
CA LEU A 44 -10.38 -0.15 -9.06
C LEU A 44 -10.01 -0.65 -10.46
N LYS A 45 -8.75 -1.05 -10.64
CA LYS A 45 -8.17 -1.39 -11.96
C LYS A 45 -7.20 -2.57 -11.91
N ASP A 46 -6.52 -2.80 -10.79
CA ASP A 46 -5.57 -3.89 -10.61
C ASP A 46 -5.66 -4.36 -9.16
N ASP A 47 -6.20 -5.55 -8.92
CA ASP A 47 -6.53 -6.03 -7.57
C ASP A 47 -5.30 -6.07 -6.65
N LYS A 48 -4.10 -6.33 -7.18
CA LYS A 48 -2.85 -6.39 -6.41
C LYS A 48 -2.40 -5.00 -5.99
N ILE A 49 -2.39 -4.05 -6.93
CA ILE A 49 -2.02 -2.66 -6.65
C ILE A 49 -3.05 -2.00 -5.75
N ASP A 50 -4.33 -2.30 -5.96
CA ASP A 50 -5.44 -1.75 -5.18
C ASP A 50 -5.35 -2.19 -3.72
N ALA A 51 -5.17 -3.49 -3.50
CA ALA A 51 -4.95 -4.08 -2.19
C ALA A 51 -3.68 -3.53 -1.53
N LEU A 52 -2.57 -3.40 -2.28
CA LEU A 52 -1.30 -2.88 -1.76
C LEU A 52 -1.43 -1.42 -1.30
N LEU A 53 -2.02 -0.56 -2.13
CA LEU A 53 -2.19 0.86 -1.84
C LEU A 53 -3.14 1.07 -0.66
N ALA A 54 -4.27 0.35 -0.60
CA ALA A 54 -5.19 0.44 0.53
C ALA A 54 -4.54 -0.03 1.84
N SER A 55 -3.84 -1.16 1.81
CA SER A 55 -3.10 -1.68 2.98
C SER A 55 -2.05 -0.69 3.48
N THR A 56 -1.34 -0.04 2.54
CA THR A 56 -0.31 0.95 2.86
C THR A 56 -0.92 2.20 3.47
N ALA A 57 -2.00 2.72 2.89
CA ALA A 57 -2.68 3.90 3.40
C ALA A 57 -3.23 3.69 4.81
N GLU A 58 -3.90 2.56 5.08
CA GLU A 58 -4.37 2.22 6.43
C GLU A 58 -3.21 2.04 7.41
N PHE A 59 -2.14 1.37 6.99
CA PHE A 59 -0.96 1.20 7.83
C PHE A 59 -0.33 2.55 8.20
N LEU A 60 -0.23 3.49 7.27
CA LEU A 60 0.32 4.82 7.53
C LEU A 60 -0.60 5.68 8.39
N CYS A 61 -1.92 5.50 8.28
CA CYS A 61 -2.89 6.12 9.18
C CYS A 61 -2.72 5.58 10.60
N ASP A 62 -2.65 4.25 10.77
CA ASP A 62 -2.37 3.61 12.07
C ASP A 62 -1.04 4.09 12.66
N GLU A 63 0.04 4.12 11.85
CA GLU A 63 1.37 4.60 12.23
C GLU A 63 1.36 6.05 12.72
N SER A 64 0.49 6.88 12.12
CA SER A 64 0.36 8.31 12.44
C SER A 64 -0.75 8.61 13.47
N ASN A 65 -1.43 7.59 13.99
CA ASN A 65 -2.61 7.72 14.87
C ASN A 65 -3.69 8.64 14.25
N LEU A 66 -4.00 8.40 12.97
CA LEU A 66 -5.03 9.10 12.20
C LEU A 66 -6.17 8.14 11.87
N ASP A 67 -7.40 8.66 11.80
CA ASP A 67 -8.54 7.88 11.34
C ASP A 67 -8.48 7.69 9.82
N ALA A 68 -8.37 6.44 9.38
CA ALA A 68 -8.37 6.09 7.98
C ALA A 68 -9.77 6.33 7.37
N PRO A 69 -9.88 6.90 6.16
CA PRO A 69 -11.18 7.06 5.50
C PRO A 69 -11.90 5.74 5.25
N ASP A 70 -13.21 5.68 5.52
CA ASP A 70 -14.07 4.48 5.39
C ASP A 70 -14.01 3.77 4.03
N TRP A 71 -13.64 4.49 2.97
CA TRP A 71 -13.57 3.91 1.64
C TRP A 71 -12.39 2.94 1.49
N LEU A 72 -11.32 3.10 2.29
CA LEU A 72 -10.15 2.21 2.26
C LEU A 72 -10.52 0.79 2.71
N GLU A 73 -11.39 0.66 3.72
CA GLU A 73 -11.88 -0.63 4.21
C GLU A 73 -12.67 -1.37 3.12
N LYS A 74 -13.36 -0.63 2.25
CA LYS A 74 -14.17 -1.19 1.16
C LYS A 74 -13.34 -1.72 0.00
N ILE A 75 -12.02 -1.48 -0.02
CA ILE A 75 -11.14 -2.01 -1.05
C ILE A 75 -10.93 -3.52 -0.81
N PRO A 76 -11.30 -4.37 -1.78
CA PRO A 76 -11.21 -5.82 -1.61
C PRO A 76 -9.77 -6.30 -1.46
N ALA A 77 -9.62 -7.49 -0.89
CA ALA A 77 -8.37 -8.24 -0.93
C ALA A 77 -7.98 -8.58 -2.38
N SER A 78 -6.68 -8.77 -2.63
CA SER A 78 -6.23 -9.31 -3.92
C SER A 78 -6.82 -10.71 -4.12
N LEU A 79 -7.13 -11.04 -5.38
CA LEU A 79 -7.74 -12.31 -5.75
C LEU A 79 -6.82 -13.47 -5.34
N GLU A 80 -5.54 -13.35 -5.71
CA GLU A 80 -4.47 -14.29 -5.39
C GLU A 80 -3.46 -13.67 -4.41
N PRO A 81 -2.80 -14.47 -3.55
CA PRO A 81 -1.72 -13.99 -2.69
C PRO A 81 -0.68 -13.15 -3.45
N PHE A 82 -0.51 -11.90 -3.04
CA PHE A 82 0.44 -10.98 -3.66
C PHE A 82 1.71 -10.85 -2.83
N PHE A 83 2.78 -11.54 -3.26
CA PHE A 83 4.10 -11.45 -2.66
C PHE A 83 4.93 -10.36 -3.32
N VAL A 84 5.08 -9.20 -2.66
CA VAL A 84 5.66 -8.00 -3.27
C VAL A 84 7.16 -8.17 -3.62
N SER A 85 7.87 -9.04 -2.90
CA SER A 85 9.28 -9.35 -3.19
C SER A 85 9.46 -10.13 -4.50
N GLY A 86 8.47 -10.94 -4.90
CA GLY A 86 8.56 -11.88 -6.02
C GLY A 86 9.50 -13.07 -5.79
N LEU A 87 10.07 -13.22 -4.59
CA LEU A 87 11.06 -14.27 -4.28
C LEU A 87 10.37 -15.48 -3.62
N GLU A 88 10.43 -16.64 -4.28
CA GLU A 88 9.73 -17.86 -3.85
C GLU A 88 10.18 -18.33 -2.45
N ASN A 89 11.49 -18.28 -2.20
CA ASN A 89 12.09 -18.70 -0.94
C ASN A 89 11.75 -17.77 0.25
N LEU A 90 11.16 -16.59 0.00
CA LEU A 90 10.76 -15.64 1.04
C LEU A 90 9.27 -15.67 1.34
N LYS A 91 8.46 -16.49 0.65
CA LYS A 91 7.01 -16.49 0.85
C LYS A 91 6.60 -16.84 2.28
N ALA A 92 7.19 -17.89 2.85
CA ALA A 92 6.89 -18.32 4.22
C ALA A 92 7.21 -17.21 5.23
N THR A 93 8.37 -16.57 5.07
CA THR A 93 8.80 -15.43 5.90
C THR A 93 7.85 -14.24 5.74
N ALA A 94 7.51 -13.86 4.51
CA ALA A 94 6.59 -12.75 4.25
C ALA A 94 5.21 -12.98 4.87
N ILE A 95 4.69 -14.22 4.89
CA ILE A 95 3.41 -14.53 5.54
C ILE A 95 3.45 -14.23 7.05
N VAL A 96 4.56 -14.56 7.70
CA VAL A 96 4.73 -14.37 9.15
C VAL A 96 4.99 -12.90 9.48
N GLU A 97 5.84 -12.22 8.70
CA GLU A 97 6.28 -10.85 8.95
C GLU A 97 5.26 -9.78 8.57
N SER A 98 4.35 -10.07 7.63
CA SER A 98 3.45 -9.05 7.08
C SER A 98 2.57 -8.39 8.15
N PRO A 99 2.50 -7.05 8.19
CA PRO A 99 1.58 -6.36 9.09
C PRO A 99 0.12 -6.71 8.81
N LEU A 100 -0.75 -6.53 9.82
CA LEU A 100 -2.16 -6.94 9.74
C LEU A 100 -2.89 -6.33 8.53
N ARG A 101 -2.74 -5.02 8.30
CA ARG A 101 -3.38 -4.28 7.19
C ARG A 101 -3.08 -4.87 5.81
N PHE A 102 -1.89 -5.44 5.65
CA PHE A 102 -1.46 -6.13 4.43
C PHE A 102 -2.01 -7.58 4.38
N ARG A 103 -1.90 -8.33 5.49
CA ARG A 103 -2.34 -9.73 5.55
C ARG A 103 -3.83 -9.89 5.26
N ILE A 104 -4.69 -9.03 5.79
CA ILE A 104 -6.14 -9.10 5.55
C ILE A 104 -6.50 -8.94 4.06
N ARG A 105 -5.64 -8.27 3.27
CA ARG A 105 -5.82 -8.09 1.83
C ARG A 105 -5.00 -9.07 0.97
N LYS A 106 -4.45 -10.12 1.59
CA LYS A 106 -3.54 -11.11 0.96
C LYS A 106 -2.31 -10.48 0.32
N VAL A 107 -1.86 -9.33 0.84
CA VAL A 107 -0.60 -8.71 0.43
C VAL A 107 0.47 -9.13 1.42
N PHE A 108 1.56 -9.67 0.91
CA PHE A 108 2.64 -10.23 1.70
C PHE A 108 3.95 -9.48 1.42
N VAL A 109 4.45 -8.85 2.48
CA VAL A 109 5.62 -7.98 2.52
C VAL A 109 6.52 -8.39 3.69
N SER A 110 7.79 -8.01 3.63
CA SER A 110 8.69 -8.13 4.79
C SER A 110 8.35 -7.07 5.84
N GLU A 111 8.74 -7.31 7.09
CA GLU A 111 8.46 -6.40 8.22
C GLU A 111 8.99 -4.97 7.95
N ASN A 112 10.14 -4.87 7.28
CA ASN A 112 10.81 -3.61 6.94
C ASN A 112 10.41 -3.05 5.57
N PHE A 113 9.36 -3.55 4.92
CA PHE A 113 9.03 -3.17 3.53
C PHE A 113 8.80 -1.67 3.35
N LEU A 114 8.17 -1.00 4.32
CA LEU A 114 7.95 0.43 4.28
C LEU A 114 9.12 1.25 4.86
N ASN A 115 10.17 0.60 5.38
CA ASN A 115 11.30 1.32 5.96
C ASN A 115 12.18 1.87 4.83
N ARG A 116 12.53 3.14 4.95
CA ARG A 116 13.52 3.80 4.08
C ARG A 116 14.81 3.94 4.88
N VAL A 117 15.90 3.41 4.33
CA VAL A 117 17.28 3.53 4.86
C VAL A 117 17.99 4.71 4.25
#